data_AF-A0A3D3QCJ6-F1
#
_entry.id   AF-A0A3D3QCJ6-F1
#
_cell.length_a   1.000
_cell.length_b   1.000
_cell.length_c   1.000
_cell.angle_alpha   90.00
_cell.angle_beta   90.00
_cell.angle_gamma   90.00
#
_symmetry.space_group_name_H-M   'P 1'
#
loop_
_entity.id
_entity.type
_entity.pdbx_description
1 polymer ?
#
loop_
_entity_poly.entity_id
_entity_poly.type
_entity_poly.pdbx_seq_one_letter_code
_entity_poly.pdbx_strand_id
1 'polypeptide(L)'
;MAGHSAAVWRTGGETSLGSFDDAEDFARNDVFGSAQHGTDPYHGDPLWLDVGNGDPFHNADVALAAALRRDGTRITFHTWPGGHNSSYRDANALTILRFFGSAFASCHR
;
A
#
# COMPACT_ATOMS: atom_id res chain seq x y z
N MET A 1 -3.80 4.68 -7.86
CA MET A 1 -2.90 5.14 -6.76
C MET A 1 -1.77 4.13 -6.55
N ALA A 2 -0.68 4.49 -5.85
CA ALA A 2 0.41 3.55 -5.54
C ALA A 2 0.97 3.71 -4.12
N GLY A 3 1.36 2.59 -3.51
CA GLY A 3 2.15 2.49 -2.28
C GLY A 3 3.43 1.68 -2.50
N HIS A 4 4.53 2.13 -1.90
CA HIS A 4 5.86 1.53 -2.06
C HIS A 4 6.49 1.33 -0.69
N SER A 5 6.75 0.07 -0.31
CA SER A 5 7.22 -0.29 1.03
C SER A 5 6.30 0.33 2.09
N ALA A 6 5.00 0.04 1.99
CA ALA A 6 4.00 0.79 2.74
C ALA A 6 4.04 0.38 4.21
N ALA A 7 4.25 1.38 5.09
CA ALA A 7 4.18 1.17 6.52
C ALA A 7 2.72 1.11 6.96
N VAL A 8 2.07 -0.03 6.74
CA VAL A 8 0.67 -0.28 7.14
C VAL A 8 0.61 -1.17 8.37
N TRP A 9 -0.37 -0.90 9.23
CA TRP A 9 -0.62 -1.65 10.46
C TRP A 9 -1.99 -2.29 10.42
N ARG A 10 -2.13 -3.51 10.93
CA ARG A 10 -3.41 -4.24 10.91
C ARG A 10 -4.33 -3.78 12.03
N THR A 11 -3.76 -3.23 13.11
CA THR A 11 -4.50 -2.68 14.24
C THR A 11 -3.76 -1.46 14.80
N GLY A 12 -4.49 -0.54 15.45
CA GLY A 12 -3.89 0.65 16.06
C GLY A 12 -2.84 0.33 17.13
N GLY A 13 -2.96 -0.83 17.79
CA GLY A 13 -1.99 -1.29 18.78
C GLY A 13 -0.63 -1.74 18.21
N GLU A 14 -0.51 -1.91 16.90
CA GLU A 14 0.76 -2.24 16.24
C GLU A 14 1.53 -0.98 15.80
N THR A 15 0.93 0.21 15.91
CA THR A 15 1.49 1.47 15.43
C THR A 15 2.66 1.93 16.31
N SER A 16 3.66 2.58 15.69
CA SER A 16 4.74 3.20 16.45
C SER A 16 4.27 4.49 17.12
N LEU A 17 4.88 4.86 18.25
CA LEU A 17 4.63 6.13 18.92
C LEU A 17 4.75 7.31 17.94
N GLY A 18 3.68 8.09 17.80
CA GLY A 18 3.61 9.24 16.89
C GLY A 18 3.18 8.91 15.46
N SER A 19 2.80 7.66 15.15
CA SER A 19 2.21 7.31 13.84
C SER A 19 0.78 7.82 13.67
N PHE A 20 0.03 7.92 14.77
CA PHE A 20 -1.31 8.49 14.85
C PHE A 20 -1.44 9.29 16.14
N ASP A 21 -2.32 10.29 16.15
CA ASP A 21 -2.54 11.16 17.31
C ASP A 21 -3.29 10.42 18.43
N ASP A 22 -4.25 9.57 18.07
CA ASP A 22 -5.02 8.70 18.97
C ASP A 22 -5.65 7.50 18.23
N ALA A 23 -6.48 6.71 18.93
CA ALA A 23 -7.13 5.53 18.36
C ALA A 23 -8.21 5.91 17.33
N GLU A 24 -8.89 7.05 17.52
CA GLU A 24 -9.84 7.60 16.57
C GLU A 24 -9.15 8.06 15.28
N ASP A 25 -7.96 8.65 15.37
CA ASP A 25 -7.13 9.02 14.23
C ASP A 25 -6.65 7.78 13.45
N PHE A 26 -6.25 6.72 14.15
CA PHE A 26 -6.00 5.43 13.52
C PHE A 26 -7.25 4.92 12.78
N ALA A 27 -8.42 4.89 13.45
CA ALA A 27 -9.64 4.35 12.86
C ALA A 27 -10.11 5.11 11.62
N ARG A 28 -9.89 6.44 11.58
CA ARG A 28 -10.20 7.28 10.39
C ARG A 28 -9.29 6.98 9.20
N ASN A 29 -8.05 6.57 9.46
CA ASN A 29 -7.03 6.30 8.46
C ASN A 29 -6.75 4.80 8.31
N ASP A 30 -7.62 3.94 8.85
CA ASP A 30 -7.44 2.50 8.83
C ASP A 30 -7.70 1.96 7.42
N VAL A 31 -6.59 1.78 6.70
CA VAL A 31 -6.56 1.26 5.34
C VAL A 31 -7.02 -0.20 5.29
N PHE A 32 -6.76 -0.97 6.36
CA PHE A 32 -7.24 -2.35 6.48
C PHE A 32 -8.73 -2.40 6.78
N GLY A 33 -9.18 -1.59 7.72
CA GLY A 33 -10.60 -1.44 8.05
C GLY A 33 -11.40 -1.06 6.82
N SER A 34 -10.91 -0.10 6.03
CA SER A 34 -11.57 0.30 4.77
C SER A 34 -11.66 -0.86 3.78
N ALA A 35 -10.57 -1.60 3.58
CA ALA A 35 -10.54 -2.77 2.69
C ALA A 35 -11.39 -3.96 3.19
N GLN A 36 -11.63 -4.08 4.49
CA GLN A 36 -12.42 -5.17 5.07
C GLN A 36 -13.93 -4.90 5.05
N HIS A 37 -14.35 -3.63 5.13
CA HIS A 37 -15.75 -3.24 5.21
C HIS A 37 -16.39 -2.92 3.86
N GLY A 38 -15.67 -3.10 2.75
CA GLY A 38 -16.19 -2.86 1.40
C GLY A 38 -16.46 -1.39 1.08
N THR A 39 -15.88 -0.49 1.87
CA THR A 39 -15.77 0.92 1.50
C THR A 39 -14.63 1.03 0.50
N ASP A 40 -14.91 1.53 -0.70
CA ASP A 40 -13.89 1.80 -1.71
C ASP A 40 -13.42 3.28 -1.61
N PRO A 41 -12.43 3.60 -0.76
CA PRO A 41 -11.90 4.95 -0.67
C PRO A 41 -11.10 5.36 -1.93
N TYR A 42 -10.86 4.41 -2.84
CA TYR A 42 -10.08 4.61 -4.05
C TYR A 42 -10.95 4.81 -5.28
N HIS A 43 -12.27 4.80 -5.13
CA HIS A 43 -13.25 5.12 -6.18
C HIS A 43 -13.03 4.36 -7.50
N GLY A 44 -12.63 3.08 -7.43
CA GLY A 44 -12.38 2.21 -8.57
C GLY A 44 -11.02 2.41 -9.26
N ASP A 45 -10.17 3.29 -8.74
CA ASP A 45 -8.84 3.52 -9.29
C ASP A 45 -7.98 2.24 -9.20
N PRO A 46 -7.19 1.92 -10.24
CA PRO A 46 -6.21 0.86 -10.13
C PRO A 46 -5.20 1.17 -9.04
N LEU A 47 -4.96 0.19 -8.16
CA LEU A 47 -3.98 0.27 -7.09
C LEU A 47 -2.72 -0.50 -7.46
N TRP A 48 -1.59 0.07 -7.07
CA TRP A 48 -0.30 -0.59 -7.06
C TRP A 48 0.24 -0.63 -5.65
N LEU A 49 0.72 -1.78 -5.21
CA LEU A 49 1.43 -1.92 -3.93
C LEU A 49 2.68 -2.76 -4.15
N ASP A 50 3.82 -2.30 -3.66
CA ASP A 50 5.03 -3.13 -3.61
C ASP A 50 5.73 -3.07 -2.26
N VAL A 51 6.44 -4.15 -1.94
CA VAL A 51 7.18 -4.27 -0.68
C VAL A 51 8.44 -5.12 -0.84
N GLY A 52 9.43 -4.84 0.00
CA GLY A 52 10.65 -5.66 0.10
C GLY A 52 10.37 -7.00 0.80
N ASN A 53 11.00 -8.09 0.36
CA ASN A 53 10.88 -9.39 1.03
C ASN A 53 11.53 -9.46 2.42
N GLY A 54 12.45 -8.52 2.73
CA GLY A 54 13.05 -8.33 4.04
C GLY A 54 12.50 -7.11 4.76
N ASP A 55 11.40 -6.52 4.27
CA ASP A 55 10.74 -5.38 4.89
C ASP A 55 9.90 -5.86 6.11
N PRO A 56 10.00 -5.22 7.29
CA PRO A 56 9.17 -5.55 8.44
C PRO A 56 7.66 -5.46 8.16
N PHE A 57 7.23 -4.65 7.20
CA PHE A 57 5.82 -4.49 6.82
C PHE A 57 5.34 -5.50 5.77
N HIS A 58 6.23 -6.35 5.24
CA HIS A 58 5.91 -7.32 4.18
C HIS A 58 4.63 -8.11 4.45
N ASN A 59 4.47 -8.66 5.66
CA ASN A 59 3.31 -9.48 5.99
C ASN A 59 2.01 -8.67 6.08
N ALA A 60 2.10 -7.39 6.49
CA ALA A 60 0.96 -6.50 6.50
C ALA A 60 0.58 -6.13 5.06
N ASP A 61 1.53 -5.73 4.23
CA ASP A 61 1.28 -5.40 2.81
C ASP A 61 0.66 -6.57 2.03
N VAL A 62 1.13 -7.81 2.26
CA VAL A 62 0.51 -9.02 1.70
C VAL A 62 -0.94 -9.19 2.15
N ALA A 63 -1.22 -8.99 3.44
CA ALA A 63 -2.56 -9.13 3.99
C ALA A 63 -3.51 -8.04 3.46
N LEU A 64 -3.04 -6.80 3.30
CA LEU A 64 -3.81 -5.70 2.73
C LEU A 64 -4.15 -5.98 1.26
N ALA A 65 -3.16 -6.38 0.46
CA ALA A 65 -3.39 -6.73 -0.94
C ALA A 65 -4.40 -7.89 -1.09
N ALA A 66 -4.37 -8.86 -0.18
CA ALA A 66 -5.35 -9.94 -0.16
C ALA A 66 -6.77 -9.43 0.19
N ALA A 67 -6.90 -8.56 1.19
CA ALA A 67 -8.18 -7.97 1.57
C ALA A 67 -8.82 -7.18 0.41
N LEU A 68 -8.04 -6.28 -0.22
CA LEU A 68 -8.47 -5.47 -1.36
C LEU A 68 -8.93 -6.33 -2.55
N ARG A 69 -8.21 -7.41 -2.85
CA ARG A 69 -8.62 -8.35 -3.93
C ARG A 69 -9.95 -9.03 -3.65
N ARG A 70 -10.21 -9.45 -2.41
CA ARG A 70 -11.48 -10.10 -2.03
C ARG A 70 -12.66 -9.15 -2.17
N ASP A 71 -12.43 -7.85 -1.95
CA ASP A 71 -13.44 -6.81 -2.10
C ASP A 71 -13.65 -6.37 -3.56
N GLY A 72 -12.93 -6.98 -4.51
CA GLY A 72 -13.06 -6.66 -5.94
C GLY A 72 -12.24 -5.44 -6.38
N THR A 73 -11.42 -4.87 -5.49
CA THR A 73 -10.51 -3.78 -5.86
C THR A 73 -9.45 -4.28 -6.85
N ARG A 74 -9.24 -3.53 -7.93
CA ARG A 74 -8.21 -3.83 -8.93
C ARG A 74 -6.83 -3.42 -8.39
N ILE A 75 -6.14 -4.37 -7.77
CA ILE A 75 -4.79 -4.16 -7.22
C ILE A 75 -3.73 -5.05 -7.87
N THR A 76 -2.63 -4.40 -8.28
CA THR A 76 -1.36 -5.03 -8.64
C THR A 76 -0.45 -5.02 -7.43
N PHE A 77 0.09 -6.19 -7.06
CA PHE A 77 0.99 -6.34 -5.91
C PHE A 77 2.33 -6.95 -6.34
N HIS A 78 3.43 -6.37 -5.89
CA HIS A 78 4.77 -6.87 -6.17
C HIS A 78 5.61 -7.06 -4.90
N THR A 79 6.43 -8.10 -4.89
CA THR A 79 7.46 -8.31 -3.88
C THR A 79 8.82 -8.32 -4.59
N TRP A 80 9.76 -7.52 -4.08
CA TRP A 80 11.13 -7.45 -4.61
C TRP A 80 12.16 -7.67 -3.50
N PRO A 81 13.42 -8.03 -3.83
CA PRO A 81 14.48 -8.09 -2.83
C PRO A 81 14.71 -6.72 -2.16
N GLY A 82 14.85 -6.70 -0.83
CA GLY A 82 15.20 -5.51 -0.06
C GLY A 82 14.36 -5.34 1.20
N GLY A 83 14.64 -4.28 1.96
CA GLY A 83 13.92 -3.94 3.20
C GLY A 83 13.46 -2.48 3.21
N HIS A 84 12.98 -2.01 4.36
CA HIS A 84 12.41 -0.66 4.52
C HIS A 84 13.46 0.45 4.54
N ASN A 85 14.14 0.69 3.41
CA ASN A 85 15.28 1.61 3.33
C ASN A 85 15.42 2.30 1.96
N SER A 86 16.33 3.27 1.87
CA SER A 86 16.58 4.00 0.62
C SER A 86 17.09 3.11 -0.50
N SER A 87 17.90 2.09 -0.21
CA SER A 87 18.42 1.19 -1.25
C SER A 87 17.33 0.40 -1.97
N TYR A 88 16.27 0.00 -1.27
CA TYR A 88 15.09 -0.60 -1.91
C TYR A 88 14.40 0.40 -2.85
N ARG A 89 14.22 1.64 -2.40
CA ARG A 89 13.60 2.69 -3.21
C ARG A 89 14.43 2.99 -4.46
N ASP A 90 15.74 3.13 -4.32
CA ASP A 90 16.65 3.45 -5.42
C ASP A 90 16.68 2.31 -6.45
N ALA A 91 16.73 1.06 -5.99
CA ALA A 91 16.72 -0.12 -6.86
C ALA A 91 15.43 -0.24 -7.69
N ASN A 92 14.30 0.23 -7.16
CA ASN A 92 12.99 0.10 -7.79
C ASN A 92 12.46 1.40 -8.42
N ALA A 93 13.17 2.51 -8.27
CA ALA A 93 12.74 3.84 -8.71
C ALA A 93 12.30 3.88 -10.18
N LEU A 94 13.04 3.24 -11.09
CA LEU A 94 12.68 3.22 -12.51
C LEU A 94 11.40 2.45 -12.80
N THR A 95 11.13 1.37 -12.08
CA THR A 95 9.89 0.58 -12.21
C THR A 95 8.70 1.38 -11.70
N ILE A 96 8.87 2.03 -10.56
CA ILE A 96 7.87 2.91 -9.94
C ILE A 96 7.53 4.09 -10.88
N LEU A 97 8.54 4.77 -11.42
CA LEU A 97 8.35 5.88 -12.35
C LEU A 97 7.67 5.46 -13.66
N ARG A 98 7.96 4.25 -14.16
CA ARG A 98 7.27 3.70 -15.33
C ARG A 98 5.80 3.43 -15.05
N PHE A 99 5.45 2.90 -13.88
CA PHE A 99 4.06 2.72 -13.47
C PHE A 99 3.30 4.05 -13.54
N PHE A 100 3.83 5.11 -12.92
CA PHE A 100 3.20 6.43 -12.99
C PHE A 100 3.13 6.96 -14.42
N GLY A 101 4.19 6.81 -15.22
CA GLY A 101 4.20 7.22 -16.63
C GLY A 101 3.11 6.54 -17.46
N SER A 102 2.89 5.23 -17.27
CA SER A 102 1.81 4.49 -17.94
C SER A 102 0.43 4.90 -17.44
N ALA A 103 0.26 5.11 -16.13
CA ALA A 103 -1.00 5.53 -15.54
C ALA A 103 -1.43 6.93 -16.04
N PHE A 104 -0.50 7.87 -16.17
CA PHE A 104 -0.79 9.20 -16.72
C PHE A 104 -1.04 9.19 -18.23
N ALA A 105 -0.33 8.35 -18.98
CA ALA A 105 -0.54 8.22 -20.43
C ALA A 105 -1.95 7.71 -20.77
N SER A 106 -2.58 6.93 -19.88
CA SER A 106 -3.97 6.46 -20.04
C SER A 106 -5.04 7.50 -19.74
N CYS A 107 -4.71 8.64 -19.10
CA CYS A 107 -5.68 9.71 -18.81
C CYS A 107 -5.89 10.68 -20.00
N HIS A 108 -5.11 10.56 -21.07
CA HIS A 108 -5.16 11.43 -22.25
C HIS A 108 -5.72 10.76 -23.52
N ARG A 109 -6.51 9.69 -23.38
CA ARG A 109 -7.21 9.03 -24.49
C ARG A 109 -8.72 9.12 -24.35
#